data_AF-A0A7J5EJT3-F1
#
_entry.id   AF-A0A7J5EJT3-F1
#
_cell.length_a   1.000
_cell.length_b   1.000
_cell.length_c   1.000
_cell.angle_alpha   90.00
_cell.angle_beta   90.00
_cell.angle_gamma   90.00
#
_symmetry.space_group_name_H-M   'P 1'
#
loop_
_entity.id
_entity.type
_entity.pdbx_description
1 polymer ?
#
loop_
_entity_poly.entity_id
_entity_poly.type
_entity_poly.pdbx_seq_one_letter_code
_entity_poly.pdbx_strand_id
1 'polypeptide(L)'
;LNRVFGLRETRPWWRRQLLAIGVTLLIAAMIVVALSLLLVGPILGPWVERHHRVGSAVEIAWSVGRWLGAAAMMALVWATLYKLLPDHDLPWRVFAPGAAVGVVLWVSVSQGAAYVMTHLANFEATYGALAGALAVLFWMWLSNLTLVIGAELSQVANE
;
A
#
# COMPACT_ATOMS: atom_id res chain seq x y z
N LEU A 1 -0.38 -8.83 -13.50
CA LEU A 1 0.44 -7.74 -14.07
C LEU A 1 0.89 -8.05 -15.51
N ASN A 2 1.77 -9.00 -15.80
CA ASN A 2 2.14 -9.32 -17.21
C ASN A 2 0.92 -9.58 -18.11
N ARG A 3 -0.05 -10.37 -17.65
CA ARG A 3 -1.31 -10.59 -18.39
C ARG A 3 -2.17 -9.34 -18.57
N VAL A 4 -2.16 -8.43 -17.58
CA VAL A 4 -2.92 -7.16 -17.66
C VAL A 4 -2.34 -6.34 -18.80
N PHE A 5 -1.03 -6.10 -18.78
CA PHE A 5 -0.30 -5.39 -19.83
C PHE A 5 -0.11 -6.18 -21.15
N GLY A 6 -0.74 -7.34 -21.32
CA GLY A 6 -0.63 -8.16 -22.54
C GLY A 6 0.76 -8.74 -22.83
N LEU A 7 1.67 -8.76 -21.84
CA LEU A 7 3.06 -9.17 -21.99
C LEU A 7 3.24 -10.68 -21.81
N ARG A 8 4.09 -11.28 -22.67
CA ARG A 8 4.59 -12.64 -22.50
C ARG A 8 5.85 -12.61 -21.64
N GLU A 9 5.90 -13.44 -20.60
CA GLU A 9 7.07 -13.55 -19.72
C GLU A 9 8.24 -14.19 -20.47
N THR A 10 9.35 -13.46 -20.61
CA THR A 10 10.56 -13.96 -21.29
C THR A 10 11.66 -14.39 -20.31
N ARG A 11 11.50 -14.07 -19.01
CA ARG A 11 12.55 -14.30 -18.00
C ARG A 11 12.59 -15.77 -17.56
N PRO A 12 13.80 -16.33 -17.34
CA PRO A 12 13.95 -17.66 -16.77
C PRO A 12 13.50 -17.65 -15.29
N TRP A 13 12.95 -18.78 -14.85
CA TRP A 13 12.32 -18.94 -13.52
C TRP A 13 13.19 -18.43 -12.36
N TRP A 14 14.50 -18.70 -12.37
CA TRP A 14 15.41 -18.29 -11.31
C TRP A 14 15.56 -16.76 -11.20
N ARG A 15 15.61 -16.04 -12.34
CA ARG A 15 15.67 -14.57 -12.35
C ARG A 15 14.37 -13.97 -11.82
N ARG A 16 13.24 -14.56 -12.20
CA ARG A 16 11.93 -14.16 -11.69
C ARG A 16 11.84 -14.35 -10.17
N GLN A 17 12.35 -15.47 -9.65
CA GLN A 17 12.34 -15.73 -8.21
C GLN A 17 13.24 -14.77 -7.43
N LEU A 18 14.44 -14.49 -7.93
CA LEU A 18 15.34 -13.50 -7.32
C LEU A 18 14.73 -12.10 -7.32
N LEU A 19 14.10 -11.70 -8.43
CA LEU A 19 13.40 -10.42 -8.51
C LEU A 19 12.24 -10.36 -7.52
N ALA A 20 11.43 -11.42 -7.41
CA ALA A 20 10.33 -11.48 -6.45
C ALA A 20 10.83 -11.33 -5.00
N ILE A 21 11.92 -12.02 -4.63
CA ILE A 21 12.54 -11.89 -3.30
C ILE A 21 13.05 -10.46 -3.09
N GLY A 22 13.79 -9.90 -4.05
CA GLY A 22 14.34 -8.55 -3.93
C GLY A 22 13.26 -7.48 -3.79
N VAL A 23 12.20 -7.57 -4.59
CA VAL A 23 11.04 -6.65 -4.50
C VAL A 23 10.32 -6.82 -3.17
N THR A 24 10.16 -8.06 -2.68
CA THR A 24 9.53 -8.32 -1.38
C THR A 24 10.31 -7.68 -0.23
N LEU A 25 11.64 -7.84 -0.22
CA LEU A 25 12.51 -7.23 0.78
C LEU A 25 12.47 -5.70 0.72
N LEU A 26 12.48 -5.13 -0.49
CA LEU A 26 12.37 -3.69 -0.70
C LEU A 26 11.05 -3.15 -0.15
N ILE A 27 9.92 -3.78 -0.49
CA ILE A 27 8.60 -3.38 -0.01
C ILE A 27 8.50 -3.53 1.51
N ALA A 28 9.03 -4.62 2.08
CA ALA A 28 9.07 -4.81 3.52
C ALA A 28 9.83 -3.67 4.21
N ALA A 29 11.00 -3.27 3.68
CA ALA A 29 11.76 -2.14 4.20
C ALA A 29 10.98 -0.82 4.11
N MET A 30 10.30 -0.57 2.98
CA MET A 30 9.47 0.62 2.81
C MET A 30 8.30 0.67 3.80
N ILE A 31 7.65 -0.47 4.05
CA ILE A 31 6.57 -0.59 5.04
C ILE A 31 7.12 -0.30 6.44
N VAL A 32 8.28 -0.85 6.80
CA VAL A 32 8.90 -0.58 8.11
C VAL A 32 9.20 0.91 8.28
N VAL A 33 9.69 1.59 7.25
CA VAL A 33 9.92 3.04 7.27
C VAL A 33 8.61 3.81 7.42
N ALA A 34 7.58 3.45 6.66
CA ALA A 34 6.26 4.10 6.73
C ALA A 34 5.62 3.91 8.12
N LEU A 35 5.68 2.70 8.68
CA LEU A 35 5.20 2.41 10.03
C LEU A 35 6.01 3.17 11.07
N SER A 36 7.34 3.23 10.94
CA SER A 36 8.18 4.01 11.86
C SER A 36 7.79 5.49 11.86
N LEU A 37 7.51 6.06 10.68
CA LEU A 37 7.01 7.44 10.56
C LEU A 37 5.64 7.62 11.26
N LEU A 38 4.76 6.62 11.19
CA LEU A 38 3.43 6.66 11.82
C LEU A 38 3.44 6.35 13.33
N LEU A 39 4.37 5.53 13.83
CA LEU A 39 4.42 5.12 15.23
C LEU A 39 5.33 6.01 16.06
N VAL A 40 6.46 6.49 15.52
CA VAL A 40 7.45 7.28 16.26
C VAL A 40 7.07 8.76 16.27
N GLY A 41 6.48 9.28 15.20
CA GLY A 41 6.17 10.70 15.12
C GLY A 41 5.17 11.25 16.17
N PRO A 42 4.22 10.49 16.76
CA PRO A 42 3.36 11.00 17.85
C PRO A 42 4.12 11.06 19.17
N ILE A 43 5.24 10.35 19.29
CA ILE A 43 6.12 10.39 20.48
C ILE A 43 7.03 11.62 20.40
N LEU A 44 7.52 11.96 19.19
CA LEU A 44 8.42 13.08 18.97
C LEU A 44 7.71 14.44 19.04
N GLY A 45 6.47 14.56 18.56
CA GLY A 45 5.72 15.83 18.57
C GLY A 45 5.63 16.49 19.96
N PRO A 46 5.07 15.78 20.97
CA PRO A 46 4.96 16.28 22.35
C PRO A 46 6.31 16.42 23.08
N TRP A 47 7.37 15.76 22.60
CA TRP A 47 8.72 15.91 23.15
C TRP A 47 9.37 17.24 22.69
N VAL A 48 9.20 17.58 21.41
CA VAL A 48 9.67 18.84 20.82
C VAL A 48 8.88 20.02 21.37
N GLU A 49 7.55 19.88 21.56
CA GLU A 49 6.71 20.92 22.16
C GLU A 49 7.17 21.31 23.57
N ARG A 50 7.51 20.32 24.39
CA ARG A 50 8.03 20.53 25.76
C ARG A 50 9.37 21.28 25.80
N HIS A 51 10.22 21.13 24.79
CA HIS A 51 11.54 21.79 24.74
C HIS A 51 11.57 23.10 23.95
N HIS A 52 10.66 23.28 22.97
CA HIS A 52 10.74 24.40 22.03
C HIS A 52 9.47 25.26 21.93
N ARG A 53 8.41 25.01 22.74
CA ARG A 53 7.15 25.79 22.72
C ARG A 53 6.65 26.05 21.29
N VAL A 54 6.64 25.02 20.47
CA VAL A 54 6.12 25.10 19.10
C VAL A 54 4.61 25.27 19.16
N GLY A 55 4.08 26.31 18.51
CA GLY A 55 2.64 26.59 18.51
C GLY A 55 1.81 25.51 17.80
N SER A 56 0.51 25.47 18.08
CA SER A 56 -0.44 24.48 17.56
C SER A 56 -0.44 24.30 16.02
N ALA A 57 -0.08 25.35 15.28
CA ALA A 57 0.06 25.28 13.82
C ALA A 57 1.17 24.30 13.37
N VAL A 58 2.27 24.20 14.11
CA VAL A 58 3.40 23.31 13.78
C VAL A 58 3.04 21.85 14.06
N GLU A 59 2.27 21.59 15.11
CA GLU A 59 1.78 20.24 15.44
C GLU A 59 0.80 19.73 14.37
N ILE A 60 -0.13 20.59 13.93
CA ILE A 60 -1.04 20.25 12.83
C ILE A 60 -0.25 19.97 11.55
N ALA A 61 0.70 20.84 11.19
CA ALA A 61 1.54 20.64 10.01
C ALA A 61 2.36 19.34 10.09
N TRP A 62 2.89 19.00 11.27
CA TRP A 62 3.61 17.75 11.50
C TRP A 62 2.71 16.52 11.36
N SER A 63 1.52 16.56 11.95
CA SER A 63 0.53 15.48 11.85
C SER A 63 0.12 15.23 10.40
N VAL A 64 -0.25 16.30 9.68
CA VAL A 64 -0.63 16.23 8.26
C VAL A 64 0.54 15.74 7.41
N GLY A 65 1.74 16.29 7.61
CA GLY A 65 2.95 15.90 6.87
C GLY A 65 3.29 14.41 7.03
N ARG A 66 3.06 13.83 8.20
CA ARG A 66 3.29 12.40 8.44
C ARG A 66 2.29 11.51 7.74
N TRP A 67 1.00 11.85 7.78
CA TRP A 67 -0.02 11.12 7.03
C TRP A 67 0.21 11.21 5.52
N LEU A 68 0.56 12.40 5.02
CA LEU A 68 0.95 12.58 3.61
C LEU A 68 2.21 11.78 3.26
N GLY A 69 3.22 11.77 4.13
CA GLY A 69 4.44 10.99 3.94
C GLY A 69 4.17 9.49 3.89
N ALA A 70 3.32 8.97 4.77
CA ALA A 70 2.91 7.56 4.76
C ALA A 70 2.11 7.21 3.49
N ALA A 71 1.18 8.07 3.08
CA ALA A 71 0.42 7.90 1.84
C ALA A 71 1.34 7.91 0.60
N ALA A 72 2.30 8.83 0.55
CA ALA A 72 3.31 8.88 -0.51
C ALA A 72 4.18 7.61 -0.54
N MET A 73 4.54 7.07 0.63
CA MET A 73 5.31 5.84 0.71
C MET A 73 4.51 4.63 0.22
N MET A 74 3.21 4.58 0.52
CA MET A 74 2.32 3.54 0.01
C MET A 74 2.15 3.65 -1.52
N ALA A 75 1.99 4.87 -2.05
CA ALA A 75 1.97 5.10 -3.49
C ALA A 75 3.28 4.65 -4.15
N LEU A 76 4.43 4.86 -3.49
CA LEU A 76 5.72 4.39 -3.97
C LEU A 76 5.82 2.86 -3.98
N VAL A 77 5.25 2.16 -2.99
CA VAL A 77 5.14 0.68 -3.00
C VAL A 77 4.39 0.21 -4.23
N TRP A 78 3.22 0.79 -4.51
CA TRP A 78 2.39 0.43 -5.66
C TRP A 78 3.09 0.72 -6.99
N ALA A 79 3.70 1.90 -7.11
CA ALA A 79 4.49 2.27 -8.30
C ALA A 79 5.67 1.31 -8.51
N THR A 80 6.35 0.90 -7.43
CA THR A 80 7.46 -0.06 -7.48
C THR A 80 6.98 -1.44 -7.95
N LEU A 81 5.82 -1.89 -7.46
CA LEU A 81 5.19 -3.13 -7.93
C LEU A 81 4.86 -3.04 -9.42
N TYR A 82 4.23 -1.96 -9.87
CA TYR A 82 3.85 -1.77 -11.27
C TYR A 82 5.04 -1.60 -12.21
N LYS A 83 6.18 -1.10 -11.71
CA LYS A 83 7.38 -0.96 -12.52
C LYS A 83 8.22 -2.23 -12.59
N LEU A 84 8.47 -2.87 -11.44
CA LEU A 84 9.48 -3.94 -11.35
C LEU A 84 8.93 -5.33 -11.69
N LEU A 85 7.63 -5.58 -11.46
CA LEU A 85 7.04 -6.89 -11.75
C LEU A 85 6.80 -7.14 -13.24
N PRO A 86 6.36 -6.16 -14.06
CA PRO A 86 6.19 -6.41 -15.49
C PRO A 86 7.52 -6.64 -16.21
N ASP A 87 7.47 -7.46 -17.26
CA ASP A 87 8.62 -7.68 -18.16
C ASP A 87 8.73 -6.58 -19.23
N HIS A 88 8.68 -5.31 -18.81
CA HIS A 88 8.71 -4.16 -19.72
C HIS A 88 9.25 -2.89 -19.04
N ASP A 89 10.11 -2.15 -19.76
CA ASP A 89 10.69 -0.88 -19.31
C ASP A 89 9.82 0.33 -19.73
N LEU A 90 8.74 0.59 -18.99
CA LEU A 90 7.99 1.86 -19.12
C LEU A 90 8.52 2.93 -18.15
N PRO A 91 8.45 4.22 -18.50
CA PRO A 91 8.87 5.30 -17.60
C PRO A 91 7.93 5.42 -16.39
N TRP A 92 8.48 5.77 -15.22
CA TRP A 92 7.74 5.87 -13.93
C TRP A 92 6.46 6.71 -13.99
N ARG A 93 6.40 7.70 -14.89
CA ARG A 93 5.26 8.60 -15.07
C ARG A 93 3.98 7.88 -15.50
N VAL A 94 4.12 6.77 -16.23
CA VAL A 94 3.02 5.94 -16.75
C VAL A 94 2.27 5.27 -15.60
N PHE A 95 2.97 4.89 -14.53
CA PHE A 95 2.40 4.15 -13.41
C PHE A 95 1.85 5.03 -12.28
N ALA A 96 2.30 6.29 -12.20
CA ALA A 96 1.88 7.24 -11.17
C ALA A 96 0.35 7.44 -11.06
N PRO A 97 -0.42 7.65 -12.15
CA PRO A 97 -1.86 7.85 -12.05
C PRO A 97 -2.62 6.60 -11.58
N GLY A 98 -2.28 5.42 -12.11
CA GLY A 98 -2.90 4.16 -11.68
C GLY A 98 -2.53 3.74 -10.26
N ALA A 99 -1.29 4.02 -9.82
CA ALA A 99 -0.88 3.81 -8.43
C ALA A 99 -1.65 4.70 -7.46
N ALA A 100 -1.89 5.97 -7.80
CA ALA A 100 -2.67 6.87 -6.96
C ALA A 100 -4.12 6.41 -6.81
N VAL A 101 -4.80 6.09 -7.92
CA VAL A 101 -6.19 5.58 -7.88
C VAL A 101 -6.25 4.23 -7.18
N GLY A 102 -5.29 3.35 -7.45
CA GLY A 102 -5.18 2.04 -6.81
C GLY A 102 -5.05 2.14 -5.29
N VAL A 103 -4.21 3.04 -4.77
CA VAL A 103 -4.08 3.28 -3.33
C VAL A 103 -5.37 3.83 -2.73
N VAL A 104 -6.03 4.79 -3.39
CA VAL A 104 -7.31 5.34 -2.90
C VAL A 104 -8.38 4.25 -2.81
N LEU A 105 -8.49 3.43 -3.85
CA LEU A 105 -9.42 2.30 -3.89
C LEU A 105 -9.08 1.27 -2.80
N TRP A 106 -7.79 0.93 -2.65
CA TRP A 106 -7.32 -0.01 -1.64
C TRP A 106 -7.61 0.46 -0.21
N VAL A 107 -7.40 1.74 0.10
CA VAL A 107 -7.76 2.32 1.40
C VAL A 107 -9.27 2.22 1.61
N SER A 108 -10.06 2.61 0.61
CA SER A 108 -11.53 2.60 0.70
C SER A 108 -12.08 1.20 0.95
N VAL A 109 -11.58 0.21 0.21
CA VAL A 109 -11.95 -1.20 0.36
C VAL A 109 -11.47 -1.77 1.69
N SER A 110 -10.28 -1.40 2.17
CA SER A 110 -9.76 -1.84 3.47
C SER A 110 -10.64 -1.34 4.62
N GLN A 111 -11.04 -0.07 4.59
CA GLN A 111 -11.94 0.50 5.59
C GLN A 111 -13.33 -0.14 5.53
N GLY A 112 -13.86 -0.38 4.32
CA GLY A 112 -15.13 -1.08 4.13
C GLY A 112 -15.10 -2.51 4.65
N ALA A 113 -14.03 -3.26 4.38
CA ALA A 113 -13.83 -4.61 4.89
C ALA A 113 -13.79 -4.64 6.42
N ALA A 114 -13.03 -3.73 7.03
CA ALA A 114 -12.96 -3.60 8.48
C ALA A 114 -14.34 -3.31 9.08
N TYR A 115 -15.11 -2.39 8.49
CA TYR A 115 -16.45 -2.05 8.93
C TYR A 115 -17.41 -3.25 8.85
N VAL A 116 -17.42 -3.98 7.74
CA VAL A 116 -18.28 -5.16 7.56
C VAL A 116 -17.96 -6.24 8.58
N MET A 117 -16.67 -6.54 8.80
CA MET A 117 -16.25 -7.57 9.74
C MET A 117 -16.60 -7.24 11.19
N THR A 118 -16.51 -5.97 11.56
CA THR A 118 -16.71 -5.51 12.94
C THR A 118 -18.16 -5.20 13.28
N HIS A 119 -18.97 -4.72 12.33
CA HIS A 119 -20.32 -4.22 12.61
C HIS A 119 -21.44 -5.06 11.97
N LEU A 120 -21.27 -5.55 10.74
CA LEU A 120 -22.35 -6.23 10.02
C LEU A 120 -22.38 -7.74 10.28
N ALA A 121 -21.20 -8.35 10.36
CA ALA A 121 -21.08 -9.80 10.31
C ALA A 121 -20.69 -10.45 11.64
N ASN A 122 -20.46 -9.68 12.71
CA ASN A 122 -19.98 -10.15 14.02
C ASN A 122 -18.97 -11.32 13.85
N PHE A 123 -17.92 -11.08 13.05
CA PHE A 123 -17.07 -12.14 12.50
C PHE A 123 -16.49 -13.06 13.57
N GLU A 124 -16.15 -12.47 14.72
CA GLU A 124 -15.64 -13.18 15.89
C GLU A 124 -16.68 -14.13 16.51
N ALA A 125 -17.96 -13.74 16.54
CA ALA A 125 -19.03 -14.58 17.07
C ALA A 125 -19.34 -15.77 16.15
N THR A 126 -19.21 -15.60 14.83
CA THR A 126 -19.50 -16.67 13.85
C THR A 126 -18.33 -17.64 13.67
N TYR A 127 -17.09 -17.14 13.62
CA TYR A 127 -15.92 -17.94 13.28
C TYR A 127 -14.95 -18.18 14.45
N GLY A 128 -15.20 -17.54 15.61
CA GLY A 128 -14.40 -17.73 16.83
C GLY A 128 -12.92 -17.52 16.60
N ALA A 129 -12.11 -18.49 17.03
CA ALA A 129 -10.64 -18.45 16.91
C ALA A 129 -10.12 -18.32 15.46
N LEU A 130 -10.92 -18.65 14.44
CA LEU A 130 -10.53 -18.54 13.03
C LEU A 130 -10.82 -17.17 12.41
N ALA A 131 -11.57 -16.30 13.11
CA ALA A 131 -12.03 -15.01 12.57
C ALA A 131 -10.86 -14.14 12.08
N GLY A 132 -9.76 -14.08 12.83
CA GLY A 132 -8.57 -13.31 12.45
C GLY A 132 -7.92 -13.80 11.16
N ALA A 133 -7.72 -15.11 11.01
CA ALA A 133 -7.11 -15.69 9.81
C ALA A 133 -8.00 -15.47 8.58
N LEU A 134 -9.31 -15.68 8.71
CA LEU A 134 -10.28 -15.44 7.63
C LEU A 134 -10.36 -13.96 7.25
N ALA A 135 -10.31 -13.06 8.22
CA ALA A 135 -10.28 -11.62 7.99
C ALA A 135 -9.06 -11.22 7.15
N VAL A 136 -7.88 -11.71 7.51
CA VAL A 136 -6.64 -11.44 6.77
C VAL A 136 -6.71 -12.01 5.35
N LEU A 137 -7.18 -13.25 5.17
CA LEU A 137 -7.32 -13.86 3.85
C LEU A 137 -8.30 -13.10 2.96
N PHE A 138 -9.46 -12.71 3.50
CA PHE A 138 -10.45 -11.92 2.77
C PHE A 138 -9.91 -10.53 2.41
N TRP A 139 -9.24 -9.87 3.34
CA TRP A 139 -8.60 -8.58 3.10
C TRP A 139 -7.48 -8.68 2.05
N MET A 140 -6.68 -9.75 2.06
CA MET A 140 -5.66 -10.00 1.03
C MET A 140 -6.30 -10.24 -0.34
N TRP A 141 -7.41 -10.97 -0.40
CA TRP A 141 -8.16 -11.20 -1.64
C TRP A 141 -8.69 -9.88 -2.22
N LEU A 142 -9.30 -9.03 -1.39
CA LEU A 142 -9.73 -7.69 -1.79
C LEU A 142 -8.56 -6.81 -2.23
N SER A 143 -7.45 -6.85 -1.49
CA SER A 143 -6.25 -6.08 -1.83
C SER A 143 -5.70 -6.46 -3.21
N ASN A 144 -5.70 -7.75 -3.54
CA ASN A 144 -5.29 -8.22 -4.86
C ASN A 144 -6.21 -7.67 -5.97
N LEU A 145 -7.52 -7.65 -5.77
CA LEU A 145 -8.46 -7.06 -6.74
C LEU A 145 -8.15 -5.58 -6.99
N THR A 146 -7.93 -4.80 -5.94
CA THR A 146 -7.60 -3.38 -6.09
C THR A 146 -6.27 -3.15 -6.82
N LEU A 147 -5.28 -4.05 -6.61
CA LEU A 147 -4.00 -4.00 -7.30
C LEU A 147 -4.16 -4.26 -8.80
N VAL A 148 -4.96 -5.24 -9.18
CA VAL A 148 -5.25 -5.55 -10.60
C VAL A 148 -6.00 -4.40 -11.26
N ILE A 149 -7.04 -3.87 -10.60
CA ILE A 149 -7.81 -2.73 -11.10
C ILE A 149 -6.91 -1.50 -11.30
N GLY A 150 -6.06 -1.17 -10.33
CA GLY A 150 -5.12 -0.06 -10.47
C GLY A 150 -4.12 -0.26 -11.62
N ALA A 151 -3.74 -1.50 -11.91
CA ALA A 151 -2.86 -1.82 -13.04
C ALA A 151 -3.59 -1.67 -14.39
N GLU A 152 -4.83 -2.13 -14.51
CA GLU A 152 -5.65 -1.93 -15.71
C GLU A 152 -5.91 -0.45 -15.98
N LEU A 153 -6.24 0.32 -14.94
CA LEU A 153 -6.39 1.78 -15.06
C LEU A 153 -5.09 2.45 -15.51
N SER A 154 -3.94 1.98 -15.00
CA SER A 154 -2.64 2.49 -15.46
C SER A 154 -2.40 2.19 -16.93
N GLN A 155 -2.86 1.04 -17.45
CA GLN A 155 -2.73 0.70 -18.86
C GLN A 155 -3.63 1.59 -19.73
N VAL A 156 -4.93 1.66 -19.40
CA VAL A 156 -5.91 2.46 -20.17
C VAL A 156 -5.55 3.94 -20.19
N ALA A 157 -4.97 4.47 -19.11
CA ALA A 157 -4.54 5.87 -19.05
C ALA A 157 -3.34 6.21 -19.94
N ASN A 158 -2.64 5.19 -20.48
CA ASN A 158 -1.45 5.37 -21.33
C ASN A 158 -1.61 4.76 -22.74
N GLU A 159 -2.79 4.24 -23.09
CA GLU A 159 -3.22 3.96 -24.47
C GLU A 159 -3.68 5.26 -25.16
#